data_AF-A0A673FN79-F1
#
_entry.id   AF-A0A673FN79-F1
#
_cell.length_a   1.000
_cell.length_b   1.000
_cell.length_c   1.000
_cell.angle_alpha   90.00
_cell.angle_beta   90.00
_cell.angle_gamma   90.00
#
_symmetry.space_group_name_H-M   'P 1'
#
loop_
_entity.id
_entity.type
_entity.pdbx_description
1 polymer ?
#
loop_
_entity_poly.entity_id
_entity_poly.type
_entity_poly.pdbx_seq_one_letter_code
_entity_poly.pdbx_strand_id
1 'polypeptide(L)'
;VFSVNSTTVKFKSCAPAVCPSGSINLGIGKGSSLCCNTDLCNVQDAPDPSTNAPNGKTCYYCDGQSCLNTVSCTGSEDRCFNATVTIGVQSQVFKGCVSKSLCDATTLIPSVGSVSCCEGNLCNGAKSVTQSFLFLCCSLLSFILLH
;
A
#
# COMPACT_ATOMS: atom_id res chain seq x y z
N VAL A 1 14.80 -5.34 -2.67
CA VAL A 1 15.23 -5.58 -1.28
C VAL A 1 13.98 -5.73 -0.43
N PHE A 2 13.93 -6.70 0.48
CA PHE A 2 12.79 -6.92 1.35
C PHE A 2 13.27 -7.13 2.79
N SER A 3 12.61 -6.49 3.76
CA SER A 3 13.03 -6.46 5.15
C SER A 3 11.89 -6.82 6.09
N VAL A 4 12.09 -7.80 6.96
CA VAL A 4 11.14 -8.28 7.99
C VAL A 4 11.90 -8.51 9.29
N ASN A 5 11.43 -7.97 10.41
CA ASN A 5 12.05 -8.16 11.74
C ASN A 5 13.59 -7.99 11.73
N SER A 6 14.09 -6.92 11.09
CA SER A 6 15.52 -6.63 10.91
C SER A 6 16.32 -7.60 10.03
N THR A 7 15.67 -8.60 9.42
CA THR A 7 16.28 -9.46 8.41
C THR A 7 16.04 -8.87 7.04
N THR A 8 17.11 -8.58 6.30
CA THR A 8 17.02 -8.01 4.94
C THR A 8 17.47 -9.06 3.91
N VAL A 9 16.60 -9.31 2.92
CA VAL A 9 16.86 -10.19 1.77
C VAL A 9 16.99 -9.34 0.51
N LYS A 10 17.98 -9.68 -0.32
CA LYS A 10 18.26 -9.02 -1.59
C LYS A 10 18.20 -10.06 -2.70
N PHE A 11 17.52 -9.72 -3.79
CA PHE A 11 17.48 -10.55 -5.00
C PHE A 11 17.65 -9.67 -6.23
N LYS A 12 18.25 -10.23 -7.27
CA LYS A 12 18.43 -9.62 -8.59
C LYS A 12 17.95 -10.63 -9.61
N SER A 13 17.07 -10.19 -10.50
CA SER A 13 16.50 -11.04 -11.55
C SER A 13 16.04 -10.16 -12.70
N CYS A 14 15.73 -10.80 -13.83
CA CYS A 14 14.87 -10.22 -14.84
C CYS A 14 13.43 -10.11 -14.29
N ALA A 15 12.69 -9.11 -14.76
CA ALA A 15 11.29 -8.88 -14.46
C ALA A 15 10.50 -8.67 -15.77
N PRO A 16 9.16 -8.81 -15.75
CA PRO A 16 8.33 -8.41 -16.89
C PRO A 16 8.57 -6.94 -17.28
N ALA A 17 8.16 -6.56 -18.49
CA ALA A 17 8.30 -5.19 -18.98
C ALA A 17 7.68 -4.13 -18.03
N VAL A 18 6.65 -4.52 -17.27
CA VAL A 18 6.07 -3.71 -16.19
C VAL A 18 6.86 -3.95 -14.90
N CYS A 19 7.94 -3.20 -14.72
CA CYS A 19 8.77 -3.20 -13.52
C CYS A 19 9.02 -1.75 -13.09
N PRO A 20 8.16 -1.16 -12.24
CA PRO A 20 8.45 0.13 -11.66
C PRO A 20 9.40 0.01 -10.46
N SER A 21 10.32 0.96 -10.35
CA SER A 21 11.05 1.22 -9.12
C SER A 21 10.11 1.86 -8.09
N GLY A 22 10.18 1.43 -6.84
CA GLY A 22 9.29 1.92 -5.80
C GLY A 22 9.48 1.23 -4.47
N SER A 23 8.58 1.52 -3.53
CA SER A 23 8.58 0.90 -2.20
C SER A 23 7.17 0.55 -1.72
N ILE A 24 7.10 -0.46 -0.86
CA ILE A 24 5.88 -0.96 -0.24
C ILE A 24 6.15 -1.26 1.23
N ASN A 25 5.17 -1.00 2.08
CA ASN A 25 5.25 -1.22 3.51
C ASN A 25 3.95 -1.87 4.01
N LEU A 26 4.06 -3.12 4.43
CA LEU A 26 2.97 -3.97 4.90
C LEU A 26 2.75 -3.86 6.42
N GLY A 27 3.49 -3.00 7.12
CA GLY A 27 3.53 -2.90 8.58
C GLY A 27 4.32 -4.03 9.26
N ILE A 28 4.18 -5.27 8.79
CA ILE A 28 4.97 -6.44 9.24
C ILE A 28 6.28 -6.63 8.45
N GLY A 29 6.45 -5.89 7.37
CA GLY A 29 7.62 -5.96 6.49
C GLY A 29 7.59 -4.86 5.43
N LYS A 30 8.75 -4.52 4.89
CA LYS A 30 8.90 -3.50 3.85
C LYS A 30 9.68 -4.03 2.67
N GLY A 31 9.36 -3.55 1.48
CA GLY A 31 10.02 -3.91 0.24
C GLY A 31 10.35 -2.70 -0.61
N SER A 32 11.41 -2.81 -1.40
CA SER A 32 11.77 -1.87 -2.44
C SER A 32 12.22 -2.59 -3.70
N SER A 33 11.94 -1.98 -4.83
CA SER A 33 12.38 -2.43 -6.16
C SER A 33 13.16 -1.31 -6.85
N LEU A 34 14.15 -1.71 -7.63
CA LEU A 34 14.84 -0.87 -8.59
C LEU A 34 14.85 -1.63 -9.92
N CYS A 35 14.29 -1.00 -10.94
CA CYS A 35 14.18 -1.58 -12.27
C CYS A 35 14.95 -0.72 -13.28
N CYS A 36 15.42 -1.38 -14.34
CA CYS A 36 16.21 -0.78 -15.40
C CYS A 36 16.03 -1.61 -16.68
N ASN A 37 16.39 -1.05 -17.84
CA ASN A 37 16.01 -1.59 -19.16
C ASN A 37 17.18 -1.79 -20.14
N THR A 38 18.42 -1.78 -19.66
CA THR A 38 19.61 -2.09 -20.46
C THR A 38 20.27 -3.38 -19.97
N ASP A 39 21.13 -3.97 -20.79
CA ASP A 39 21.84 -5.18 -20.40
C ASP A 39 22.67 -4.97 -19.11
N LEU A 40 22.58 -5.95 -18.20
CA LEU A 40 23.31 -5.99 -16.93
C LEU A 40 23.16 -4.73 -16.05
N CYS A 41 22.05 -3.99 -16.20
CA CYS A 41 21.84 -2.72 -15.52
C CYS A 41 21.59 -2.82 -14.00
N ASN A 42 21.20 -4.00 -13.51
CA ASN A 42 20.81 -4.24 -12.12
C ASN A 42 22.01 -4.46 -11.19
N VAL A 43 23.14 -3.79 -11.46
CA VAL A 43 24.37 -3.87 -10.64
C VAL A 43 24.13 -3.37 -9.23
N GLN A 44 23.35 -2.29 -9.08
CA GLN A 44 23.03 -1.71 -7.77
C GLN A 44 21.85 -2.40 -7.12
N ASP A 45 21.91 -2.53 -5.79
CA ASP A 45 20.76 -2.99 -5.01
C ASP A 45 19.70 -1.90 -4.95
N ALA A 46 18.43 -2.30 -4.83
CA ALA A 46 17.38 -1.34 -4.47
C ALA A 46 17.66 -0.76 -3.07
N PRO A 47 17.29 0.51 -2.79
CA PRO A 47 17.52 1.14 -1.50
C PRO A 47 16.90 0.34 -0.35
N ASP A 48 17.56 0.24 0.80
CA ASP A 48 16.99 -0.44 1.97
C ASP A 48 15.81 0.37 2.54
N PRO A 49 14.57 -0.13 2.46
CA PRO A 49 13.40 0.62 2.87
C PRO A 49 13.31 0.86 4.39
N SER A 50 14.10 0.14 5.19
CA SER A 50 14.18 0.36 6.65
C SER A 50 14.91 1.66 7.03
N THR A 51 15.75 2.17 6.12
CA THR A 51 16.53 3.40 6.32
C THR A 51 15.77 4.67 5.92
N ASN A 52 14.60 4.51 5.28
CA ASN A 52 13.81 5.64 4.80
C ASN A 52 13.21 6.43 5.96
N ALA A 53 13.30 7.76 5.89
CA ALA A 53 12.65 8.64 6.84
C ALA A 53 11.11 8.58 6.70
N PRO A 54 10.35 8.77 7.79
CA PRO A 54 8.90 8.96 7.73
C PRO A 54 8.53 10.13 6.81
N ASN A 55 7.48 9.95 6.00
CA ASN A 55 7.02 10.97 5.04
C ASN A 55 5.73 11.69 5.49
N GLY A 56 5.28 11.44 6.72
CA GLY A 56 4.09 12.06 7.31
C GLY A 56 2.75 11.43 6.92
N LYS A 57 2.74 10.41 6.04
CA LYS A 57 1.53 9.65 5.72
C LYS A 57 1.35 8.45 6.63
N THR A 58 0.11 8.08 6.89
CA THR A 58 -0.27 6.91 7.67
C THR A 58 -1.34 6.11 6.97
N CYS A 59 -1.23 4.78 6.97
CA CYS A 59 -2.19 3.86 6.35
C CYS A 59 -2.57 2.74 7.30
N TYR A 60 -3.72 2.11 7.08
CA TYR A 60 -4.02 0.84 7.73
C TYR A 60 -3.16 -0.29 7.17
N TYR A 61 -2.80 -1.28 7.99
CA TYR A 61 -2.16 -2.52 7.59
C TYR A 61 -2.79 -3.73 8.27
N CYS A 62 -2.49 -4.94 7.78
CA CYS A 62 -2.96 -6.19 8.37
C CYS A 62 -1.82 -6.93 9.07
N ASP A 63 -2.00 -7.35 10.32
CA ASP A 63 -1.01 -8.11 11.11
C ASP A 63 -1.22 -9.64 11.05
N GLY A 64 -2.19 -10.09 10.25
CA GLY A 64 -2.63 -11.48 10.14
C GLY A 64 -3.92 -11.78 10.90
N GLN A 65 -4.28 -10.97 11.90
CA GLN A 65 -5.54 -11.11 12.65
C GLN A 65 -6.45 -9.88 12.48
N SER A 66 -5.87 -8.69 12.56
CA SER A 66 -6.55 -7.40 12.44
C SER A 66 -6.05 -6.66 11.21
N CYS A 67 -6.94 -5.90 10.57
CA CYS A 67 -6.63 -4.96 9.49
C CYS A 67 -6.92 -3.50 9.90
N LEU A 68 -6.94 -3.23 11.21
CA LEU A 68 -7.21 -1.90 11.77
C LEU A 68 -5.97 -1.22 12.36
N ASN A 69 -4.83 -1.92 12.40
CA ASN A 69 -3.58 -1.32 12.85
C ASN A 69 -3.07 -0.29 11.84
N THR A 70 -2.31 0.69 12.31
CA THR A 70 -1.77 1.77 11.47
C THR A 70 -0.27 1.69 11.36
N VAL A 71 0.25 2.03 10.18
CA VAL A 71 1.68 2.11 9.90
C VAL A 71 2.03 3.50 9.37
N SER A 72 3.16 4.04 9.82
CA SER A 72 3.75 5.25 9.25
C SER A 72 4.48 4.93 7.95
N CYS A 73 4.14 5.65 6.90
CA CYS A 73 4.76 5.50 5.59
C CYS A 73 6.12 6.20 5.55
N THR A 74 7.02 5.68 4.73
CA THR A 74 8.42 6.12 4.65
C THR A 74 8.84 6.38 3.22
N GLY A 75 9.76 7.34 3.01
CA GLY A 75 10.33 7.62 1.69
C GLY A 75 9.26 7.89 0.63
N SER A 76 9.29 7.11 -0.47
CA SER A 76 8.41 7.28 -1.64
C SER A 76 7.01 6.68 -1.51
N GLU A 77 6.66 6.11 -0.36
CA GLU A 77 5.34 5.52 -0.08
C GLU A 77 4.25 6.61 0.05
N ASP A 78 3.75 7.13 -1.06
CA ASP A 78 2.85 8.29 -1.13
C ASP A 78 1.35 7.95 -1.13
N ARG A 79 1.00 6.66 -1.19
CA ARG A 79 -0.38 6.15 -1.22
C ARG A 79 -0.61 5.07 -0.18
N CYS A 80 -1.86 4.91 0.23
CA CYS A 80 -2.30 3.68 0.88
C CYS A 80 -2.82 2.70 -0.15
N PHE A 81 -2.67 1.40 0.13
CA PHE A 81 -3.27 0.35 -0.70
C PHE A 81 -4.14 -0.62 0.11
N ASN A 82 -5.00 -1.31 -0.61
CA ASN A 82 -5.77 -2.47 -0.16
C ASN A 82 -5.77 -3.50 -1.29
N ALA A 83 -5.27 -4.69 -1.01
CA ALA A 83 -5.15 -5.78 -1.95
C ALA A 83 -5.81 -7.05 -1.40
N THR A 84 -6.54 -7.77 -2.25
CA THR A 84 -7.03 -9.12 -1.95
C THR A 84 -6.27 -10.12 -2.82
N VAL A 85 -5.56 -11.05 -2.19
CA VAL A 85 -4.78 -12.08 -2.87
C VAL A 85 -5.37 -13.44 -2.57
N THR A 86 -5.69 -14.20 -3.61
CA THR A 86 -6.20 -15.57 -3.48
C THR A 86 -5.04 -16.55 -3.53
N ILE A 87 -4.78 -17.25 -2.42
CA ILE A 87 -3.79 -18.32 -2.33
C ILE A 87 -4.54 -19.64 -2.14
N GLY A 88 -4.62 -20.44 -3.20
CA GLY A 88 -5.46 -21.65 -3.23
C GLY A 88 -6.94 -21.28 -3.16
N VAL A 89 -7.65 -21.75 -2.13
CA VAL A 89 -9.09 -21.49 -1.91
C VAL A 89 -9.32 -20.30 -0.97
N GLN A 90 -8.27 -19.78 -0.31
CA GLN A 90 -8.38 -18.72 0.68
C GLN A 90 -8.00 -17.36 0.08
N SER A 91 -8.82 -16.34 0.38
CA SER A 91 -8.52 -14.96 0.04
C SER A 91 -7.96 -14.24 1.26
N GLN A 92 -6.79 -13.64 1.12
CA GLN A 92 -6.14 -12.86 2.16
C GLN A 92 -6.12 -11.38 1.79
N VAL A 93 -6.49 -10.53 2.75
CA VAL A 93 -6.44 -9.07 2.60
C VAL A 93 -5.10 -8.56 3.09
N PHE A 94 -4.49 -7.67 2.31
CA PHE A 94 -3.28 -6.94 2.64
C PHE A 94 -3.56 -5.44 2.51
N LYS A 95 -3.00 -4.67 3.43
CA LYS A 95 -3.09 -3.21 3.45
C LYS A 95 -1.73 -2.64 3.84
N GLY A 96 -1.49 -1.39 3.49
CA GLY A 96 -0.29 -0.69 3.91
C GLY A 96 -0.01 0.54 3.07
N CYS A 97 1.25 0.97 3.06
CA CYS A 97 1.72 2.07 2.24
C CYS A 97 2.38 1.54 0.96
N VAL A 98 2.28 2.30 -0.13
CA VAL A 98 2.87 1.96 -1.41
C VAL A 98 3.24 3.24 -2.18
N SER A 99 4.30 3.19 -2.96
CA SER A 99 4.61 4.24 -3.94
C SER A 99 3.65 4.19 -5.13
N LYS A 100 3.28 5.35 -5.68
CA LYS A 100 2.47 5.49 -6.89
C LYS A 100 2.85 4.53 -8.01
N SER A 101 4.15 4.47 -8.34
CA SER A 101 4.67 3.66 -9.44
C SER A 101 4.32 2.18 -9.29
N LEU A 102 4.50 1.60 -8.09
CA LEU A 102 4.11 0.22 -7.78
C LEU A 102 2.60 0.04 -7.78
N CYS A 103 1.85 0.98 -7.22
CA CYS A 103 0.38 0.92 -7.27
C CYS A 103 -0.14 0.82 -8.70
N ASP A 104 0.34 1.71 -9.58
CA ASP A 104 -0.09 1.76 -10.98
C ASP A 104 0.22 0.44 -11.70
N ALA A 105 1.39 -0.17 -11.43
CA ALA A 105 1.77 -1.46 -12.00
C ALA A 105 1.00 -2.66 -11.45
N THR A 106 0.58 -2.66 -10.19
CA THR A 106 -0.16 -3.80 -9.62
C THR A 106 -1.50 -4.04 -10.29
N THR A 107 -2.08 -3.02 -10.93
CA THR A 107 -3.29 -3.18 -11.77
C THR A 107 -3.05 -4.02 -13.03
N LEU A 108 -1.79 -4.25 -13.39
CA LEU A 108 -1.35 -4.95 -14.60
C LEU A 108 -0.90 -6.40 -14.31
N ILE A 109 -0.96 -6.86 -13.05
CA ILE A 109 -0.53 -8.21 -12.65
C ILE A 109 -1.77 -9.11 -12.51
N PRO A 110 -2.05 -10.02 -13.47
CA PRO A 110 -3.28 -10.82 -13.48
C PRO A 110 -3.41 -11.82 -12.33
N SER A 111 -2.33 -12.09 -11.58
CA SER A 111 -2.29 -13.05 -10.46
C SER A 111 -2.64 -12.42 -9.10
N VAL A 112 -2.72 -11.10 -9.01
CA VAL A 112 -3.11 -10.37 -7.80
C VAL A 112 -4.59 -10.01 -8.00
N GLY A 113 -5.47 -10.39 -7.07
CA GLY A 113 -6.92 -10.26 -7.24
C GLY A 113 -7.38 -8.82 -7.48
N SER A 114 -7.90 -8.16 -6.44
CA SER A 114 -8.26 -6.73 -6.54
C SER A 114 -7.25 -5.90 -5.77
N VAL A 115 -6.62 -4.93 -6.44
CA VAL A 115 -5.76 -3.91 -5.81
C VAL A 115 -6.40 -2.55 -5.99
N SER A 116 -6.47 -1.79 -4.90
CA SER A 116 -6.91 -0.40 -4.91
C SER A 116 -5.91 0.44 -4.13
N CYS A 117 -5.70 1.67 -4.59
CA CYS A 117 -4.91 2.66 -3.86
C CYS A 117 -5.66 3.97 -3.75
N CYS A 118 -5.28 4.76 -2.75
CA CYS A 118 -5.86 6.06 -2.50
C CYS A 118 -4.82 7.02 -1.93
N GLU A 119 -5.07 8.31 -2.09
CA GLU A 119 -4.31 9.37 -1.47
C GLU A 119 -5.03 9.87 -0.22
N GLY A 120 -4.25 10.24 0.80
CA GLY A 120 -4.75 10.69 2.09
C GLY A 120 -4.48 9.70 3.20
N ASN A 121 -4.45 10.21 4.44
CA ASN A 121 -4.20 9.37 5.61
C ASN A 121 -5.37 8.42 5.84
N LEU A 122 -5.05 7.16 6.13
CA LEU A 122 -6.00 6.11 6.52
C LEU A 122 -7.13 5.88 5.49
N CYS A 123 -6.95 6.33 4.24
CA CYS A 123 -7.97 6.26 3.19
C CYS A 123 -8.33 4.82 2.78
N ASN A 124 -7.47 3.84 3.12
CA ASN A 124 -7.68 2.42 2.88
C ASN A 124 -8.50 1.73 3.99
N GLY A 125 -9.20 2.50 4.84
CA GLY A 125 -10.18 2.01 5.81
C GLY A 125 -11.53 1.65 5.18
N ALA A 126 -12.42 1.01 5.96
CA ALA A 126 -13.78 0.72 5.52
C ALA A 126 -14.63 2.01 5.47
N LYS A 127 -15.31 2.27 4.34
CA LYS A 127 -16.09 3.51 4.11
C LYS A 127 -17.42 3.64 4.90
N SER A 128 -17.64 2.85 5.95
CA SER A 128 -18.98 2.64 6.51
C SER A 128 -19.54 3.78 7.39
N VAL A 129 -18.69 4.69 7.90
CA VAL A 129 -19.11 5.59 9.00
C VAL A 129 -19.27 7.05 8.56
N THR A 130 -18.42 7.56 7.66
CA THR A 130 -18.48 8.96 7.20
C THR A 130 -19.71 9.24 6.34
N GLN A 131 -20.19 8.26 5.57
CA GLN A 131 -21.42 8.39 4.78
C GLN A 131 -22.65 8.56 5.69
N SER A 132 -22.73 7.75 6.75
CA SER A 132 -23.80 7.82 7.75
C SER A 132 -23.81 9.15 8.51
N PHE A 133 -22.63 9.68 8.88
CA PHE A 133 -22.53 11.00 9.50
C PHE A 133 -22.88 12.15 8.55
N LEU A 134 -22.48 12.09 7.27
CA LEU A 134 -22.82 13.13 6.30
C LEU A 134 -24.34 13.18 6.06
N PHE A 135 -24.99 12.02 5.92
CA PHE A 135 -26.45 11.93 5.82
C PHE A 135 -27.15 12.40 7.09
N LEU A 136 -26.64 12.03 8.27
CA LEU A 136 -27.19 12.46 9.55
C LEU A 136 -27.06 13.98 9.73
N CYS A 137 -25.91 14.54 9.36
CA CYS A 137 -25.63 15.98 9.47
C CYS A 137 -26.48 16.79 8.48
N CYS A 138 -26.59 16.35 7.22
CA CYS A 138 -27.49 16.96 6.23
C CYS A 138 -28.96 16.88 6.65
N SER A 139 -29.40 15.76 7.24
CA SER A 139 -30.77 15.62 7.74
C SER A 139 -31.05 16.58 8.88
N LEU A 140 -30.14 16.66 9.87
CA LEU A 140 -30.26 17.56 11.02
C LEU A 140 -30.29 19.04 10.62
N LEU A 141 -29.42 19.45 9.69
CA LEU A 141 -29.42 20.82 9.15
C LEU A 141 -30.71 21.15 8.41
N SER A 142 -31.27 20.19 7.67
CA SER A 142 -32.55 20.37 6.99
C SER A 142 -33.70 20.57 8.00
N PHE A 143 -33.73 19.80 9.09
CA PHE A 143 -34.73 19.98 10.14
C PHE A 143 -34.64 21.35 10.84
N ILE A 144 -33.43 21.86 11.08
CA ILE A 144 -33.21 23.16 11.74
C ILE A 144 -33.55 24.34 10.81
N LEU A 145 -33.35 24.20 9.50
CA LEU A 145 -33.60 25.27 8.51
C LEU A 145 -35.05 25.32 8.01
N LEU A 146 -35.82 24.25 8.20
CA LEU A 146 -37.22 24.13 7.74
C LEU A 146 -38.25 24.31 8.87
N HIS A 147 -37.80 24.65 10.07
CA HIS A 147 -38.60 24.98 11.25
C HIS A 147 -38.16 26.34 11.81
#